data_AF-A0A925NQ17-F1
#
_entry.id   AF-A0A925NQ17-F1
#
_cell.length_a   1.000
_cell.length_b   1.000
_cell.length_c   1.000
_cell.angle_alpha   90.00
_cell.angle_beta   90.00
_cell.angle_gamma   90.00
#
_symmetry.space_group_name_H-M   'P 1'
#
loop_
_entity.id
_entity.type
_entity.pdbx_description
1 polymer ?
#
loop_
_entity_poly.entity_id
_entity_poly.type
_entity_poly.pdbx_seq_one_letter_code
_entity_poly.pdbx_strand_id
1 'polypeptide(L)'
;MKQQLETYQNRLQQSESQQSTTLGEVKKQLEALATQSQSLSNETLQLRRVLSSNQARGRWGEETLRRVVEGAGMSAHCDFSEQTRSGESKPDMVVHLPGDRVTIVDAKVPDLDFLKAIDAADPAKRSEALAAHASRLKSTIKELAERDYPGQFPNALDHVVHFLSAQSFFSAALEGYHDLIVWAAARHIMIPTPTSLIALLRSVSISWQQRS
;
A
#
# COMPACT_ATOMS: atom_id res chain seq x y z
N MET A 1 48.61 16.81 -1.55
CA MET A 1 47.71 16.89 -0.38
C MET A 1 46.56 17.91 -0.57
N LYS A 2 46.81 19.18 -0.94
CA LYS A 2 45.73 20.16 -1.22
C LYS A 2 44.77 19.76 -2.36
N GLN A 3 45.29 19.32 -3.51
CA GLN A 3 44.45 18.86 -4.64
C GLN A 3 43.56 17.65 -4.29
N GLN A 4 44.03 16.73 -3.44
CA GLN A 4 43.21 15.59 -3.02
C GLN A 4 42.07 16.02 -2.10
N LEU A 5 42.29 17.01 -1.22
CA LEU A 5 41.23 17.58 -0.38
C LEU A 5 40.18 18.33 -1.20
N GLU A 6 40.59 19.13 -2.19
CA GLU A 6 39.67 19.84 -3.09
C GLU A 6 38.86 18.86 -3.94
N THR A 7 39.48 17.79 -4.43
CA THR A 7 38.76 16.75 -5.19
C THR A 7 37.76 16.00 -4.31
N TYR A 8 38.09 15.79 -3.03
CA TYR A 8 37.19 15.15 -2.06
C TYR A 8 36.01 16.06 -1.69
N GLN A 9 36.25 17.35 -1.46
CA GLN A 9 35.21 18.34 -1.19
C GLN A 9 34.27 18.50 -2.39
N ASN A 10 34.80 18.57 -3.61
CA ASN A 10 33.98 18.64 -4.82
C ASN A 10 33.13 17.38 -5.01
N ARG A 11 33.65 16.19 -4.72
CA ARG A 11 32.88 14.93 -4.80
C ARG A 11 31.78 14.86 -3.73
N LEU A 12 32.05 15.31 -2.51
CA LEU A 12 31.05 15.38 -1.45
C LEU A 12 29.94 16.35 -1.82
N GLN A 13 30.29 17.55 -2.29
CA GLN A 13 29.31 18.57 -2.68
C GLN A 13 28.48 18.14 -3.90
N GLN A 14 29.11 17.43 -4.85
CA GLN A 14 28.42 16.87 -6.01
C GLN A 14 27.49 15.70 -5.62
N SER A 15 27.90 14.88 -4.65
CA SER A 15 27.08 13.79 -4.10
C SER A 15 25.87 14.33 -3.32
N GLU A 16 26.06 15.32 -2.44
CA GLU A 16 24.97 15.99 -1.72
C GLU A 16 23.99 16.68 -2.68
N SER A 17 24.52 17.34 -3.73
CA SER A 17 23.70 17.96 -4.77
C SER A 17 22.89 16.93 -5.56
N GLN A 18 23.50 15.79 -5.95
CA GLN A 18 22.78 14.72 -6.63
C GLN A 18 21.70 14.12 -5.73
N GLN A 19 22.01 13.88 -4.46
CA GLN A 19 21.06 13.34 -3.48
C GLN A 19 19.87 14.27 -3.26
N SER A 20 20.12 15.58 -3.14
CA SER A 20 19.06 16.60 -3.05
C SER A 20 18.22 16.69 -4.33
N THR A 21 18.82 16.46 -5.49
CA THR A 21 18.12 16.47 -6.79
C THR A 21 17.20 15.26 -6.91
N THR A 22 17.69 14.06 -6.60
CA THR A 22 16.90 12.83 -6.58
C THR A 22 15.75 12.90 -5.56
N LEU A 23 16.00 13.41 -4.35
CA LEU A 23 14.95 13.67 -3.35
C LEU A 23 13.91 14.67 -3.85
N GLY A 24 14.35 15.71 -4.58
CA GLY A 24 13.46 16.68 -5.21
C GLY A 24 12.59 16.07 -6.31
N GLU A 25 13.14 15.19 -7.14
CA GLU A 25 12.39 14.46 -8.17
C GLU A 25 11.40 13.47 -7.57
N VAL A 26 11.80 12.74 -6.52
CA VAL A 26 10.91 11.85 -5.76
C VAL A 26 9.78 12.64 -5.11
N LYS A 27 10.09 13.80 -4.51
CA LYS A 27 9.07 14.70 -3.95
C LYS A 27 8.09 15.17 -5.02
N LYS A 28 8.57 15.59 -6.20
CA LYS A 28 7.70 15.99 -7.32
C LYS A 28 6.83 14.84 -7.83
N GLN A 29 7.38 13.62 -7.88
CA GLN A 29 6.62 12.44 -8.28
C GLN A 29 5.61 12.03 -7.20
N LEU A 30 5.94 12.18 -5.92
CA LEU A 30 5.00 11.99 -4.80
C LEU A 30 3.89 13.05 -4.84
N GLU A 31 4.21 14.31 -5.14
CA GLU A 31 3.21 15.38 -5.32
C GLU A 31 2.31 15.10 -6.52
N ALA A 32 2.87 14.63 -7.64
CA ALA A 32 2.11 14.21 -8.82
C ALA A 32 1.19 13.01 -8.51
N LEU A 33 1.71 12.01 -7.79
CA LEU A 33 0.94 10.84 -7.36
C LEU A 33 -0.11 11.18 -6.31
N ALA A 34 0.17 12.11 -5.40
CA ALA A 34 -0.80 12.61 -4.43
C ALA A 34 -1.92 13.37 -5.16
N THR A 35 -1.58 14.18 -6.16
CA THR A 35 -2.55 14.89 -7.02
C THR A 35 -3.38 13.91 -7.85
N GLN A 36 -2.75 12.86 -8.39
CA GLN A 36 -3.42 11.82 -9.16
C GLN A 36 -4.29 10.93 -8.27
N SER A 37 -3.86 10.65 -7.04
CA SER A 37 -4.66 9.99 -6.01
C SER A 37 -5.82 10.87 -5.53
N GLN A 38 -5.65 12.19 -5.46
CA GLN A 38 -6.74 13.13 -5.17
C GLN A 38 -7.77 13.14 -6.32
N SER A 39 -7.31 13.03 -7.56
CA SER A 39 -8.17 12.84 -8.74
C SER A 39 -8.90 11.48 -8.69
N LEU A 40 -8.21 10.41 -8.28
CA LEU A 40 -8.79 9.08 -8.05
C LEU A 40 -9.79 9.07 -6.87
N SER A 41 -9.57 9.93 -5.86
CA SER A 41 -10.52 10.15 -4.78
C SER A 41 -11.84 10.77 -5.27
N ASN A 42 -11.82 11.53 -6.37
CA ASN A 42 -13.03 12.04 -7.01
C ASN A 42 -13.78 10.96 -7.83
N GLU A 43 -13.16 9.80 -8.11
CA GLU A 43 -13.83 8.62 -8.71
C GLU A 43 -14.65 7.79 -7.71
N THR A 44 -14.87 8.28 -6.48
CA THR A 44 -15.69 7.60 -5.47
C THR A 44 -17.14 7.36 -5.94
N LEU A 45 -17.67 8.19 -6.85
CA LEU A 45 -19.00 8.00 -7.46
C LEU A 45 -19.05 6.91 -8.54
N GLN A 46 -17.93 6.60 -9.21
CA GLN A 46 -17.84 5.49 -10.17
C GLN A 46 -17.62 4.15 -9.45
N LEU A 47 -16.89 4.18 -8.33
CA LEU A 47 -16.59 3.03 -7.46
C LEU A 47 -17.87 2.29 -7.02
N ARG A 48 -18.93 3.03 -6.69
CA ARG A 48 -20.22 2.48 -6.23
C ARG A 48 -20.94 1.61 -7.27
N ARG A 49 -20.76 1.91 -8.56
CA ARG A 49 -21.44 1.20 -9.66
C ARG A 49 -20.72 -0.08 -10.09
N VAL A 50 -19.39 -0.09 -9.99
CA VAL A 50 -18.55 -1.22 -10.43
C VAL A 50 -18.47 -2.32 -9.36
N LEU A 51 -18.66 -1.98 -8.08
CA LEU A 51 -18.46 -2.88 -6.94
C LEU A 51 -19.74 -3.56 -6.42
N SER A 52 -20.65 -3.93 -7.32
CA SER A 52 -21.97 -4.47 -6.96
C SER A 52 -21.95 -5.89 -6.36
N SER A 53 -20.89 -6.67 -6.59
CA SER A 53 -20.75 -8.05 -6.08
C SER A 53 -19.39 -8.28 -5.41
N ASN A 54 -19.29 -9.31 -4.55
CA ASN A 54 -18.02 -9.75 -3.96
C ASN A 54 -16.95 -10.04 -5.03
N GLN A 55 -17.34 -10.67 -6.14
CA GLN A 55 -16.41 -11.00 -7.23
C GLN A 55 -15.92 -9.75 -7.96
N ALA A 56 -16.80 -8.78 -8.22
CA ALA A 56 -16.41 -7.51 -8.84
C ALA A 56 -15.49 -6.70 -7.93
N ARG A 57 -15.74 -6.73 -6.61
CA ARG A 57 -14.87 -6.15 -5.60
C ARG A 57 -13.48 -6.76 -5.59
N GLY A 58 -13.37 -8.08 -5.54
CA GLY A 58 -12.08 -8.78 -5.59
C GLY A 58 -11.27 -8.37 -6.83
N ARG A 59 -11.89 -8.48 -8.02
CA ARG A 59 -11.24 -8.11 -9.30
C ARG A 59 -10.78 -6.65 -9.33
N TRP A 60 -11.57 -5.73 -8.79
CA TRP A 60 -11.18 -4.32 -8.72
C TRP A 60 -10.00 -4.09 -7.79
N GLY A 61 -10.00 -4.76 -6.62
CA GLY A 61 -8.89 -4.71 -5.68
C GLY A 61 -7.58 -5.20 -6.32
N GLU A 62 -7.64 -6.37 -6.98
CA GLU A 62 -6.52 -6.97 -7.71
C GLU A 62 -6.01 -6.05 -8.84
N GLU A 63 -6.91 -5.52 -9.68
CA GLU A 63 -6.55 -4.62 -10.78
C GLU A 63 -5.94 -3.30 -10.27
N THR A 64 -6.49 -2.74 -9.19
CA THR A 64 -5.95 -1.53 -8.56
C THR A 64 -4.54 -1.80 -8.00
N LEU A 65 -4.36 -2.95 -7.35
CA LEU A 65 -3.06 -3.35 -6.81
C LEU A 65 -2.03 -3.49 -7.94
N ARG A 66 -2.37 -4.16 -9.04
CA ARG A 66 -1.49 -4.29 -10.22
C ARG A 66 -1.01 -2.93 -10.72
N ARG A 67 -1.94 -2.01 -10.97
CA ARG A 67 -1.64 -0.65 -11.45
C ARG A 67 -0.76 0.14 -10.50
N VAL A 68 -0.95 -0.04 -9.19
CA VAL A 68 -0.15 0.61 -8.16
C VAL A 68 1.29 0.10 -8.18
N VAL A 69 1.47 -1.21 -8.30
CA VAL A 69 2.79 -1.84 -8.36
C VAL A 69 3.51 -1.47 -9.66
N GLU A 70 2.83 -1.50 -10.80
CA GLU A 70 3.35 -1.02 -12.09
C GLU A 70 3.72 0.48 -12.03
N GLY A 71 2.88 1.31 -11.40
CA GLY A 71 3.16 2.73 -11.18
C GLY A 71 4.33 3.02 -10.24
N ALA A 72 4.71 2.04 -9.41
CA ALA A 72 5.94 2.08 -8.61
C ALA A 72 7.20 1.74 -9.44
N GLY A 73 7.04 1.37 -10.72
CA GLY A 73 8.12 0.99 -11.61
C GLY A 73 8.45 -0.51 -11.60
N MET A 74 7.57 -1.34 -11.04
CA MET A 74 7.76 -2.80 -10.98
C MET A 74 7.18 -3.48 -12.23
N SER A 75 7.89 -4.48 -12.73
CA SER A 75 7.50 -5.27 -13.89
C SER A 75 6.86 -6.60 -13.49
N ALA A 76 5.76 -6.97 -14.14
CA ALA A 76 5.09 -8.25 -13.91
C ALA A 76 6.03 -9.43 -14.20
N HIS A 77 5.94 -10.48 -13.40
CA HIS A 77 6.76 -11.71 -13.43
C HIS A 77 8.25 -11.55 -13.11
N CYS A 78 8.79 -10.34 -13.15
CA CYS A 78 10.15 -10.04 -12.70
C CYS A 78 10.17 -9.54 -11.24
N ASP A 79 9.32 -8.55 -10.94
CA ASP A 79 9.30 -7.86 -9.65
C ASP A 79 8.07 -8.25 -8.82
N PHE A 80 7.02 -8.80 -9.43
CA PHE A 80 5.88 -9.34 -8.70
C PHE A 80 5.21 -10.48 -9.46
N SER A 81 4.59 -11.39 -8.72
CA SER A 81 3.76 -12.46 -9.27
C SER A 81 2.36 -12.43 -8.67
N GLU A 82 1.37 -12.39 -9.57
CA GLU A 82 -0.04 -12.62 -9.25
C GLU A 82 -0.34 -14.11 -9.40
N GLN A 83 -1.10 -14.68 -8.47
CA GLN A 83 -1.40 -16.11 -8.51
C GLN A 83 -2.74 -16.36 -9.21
N THR A 84 -2.70 -17.11 -10.31
CA THR A 84 -3.88 -17.59 -11.04
C THR A 84 -4.60 -18.64 -10.19
N ARG A 85 -5.61 -18.18 -9.43
CA ARG A 85 -6.63 -18.92 -8.66
C ARG A 85 -6.46 -20.46 -8.64
N SER A 86 -5.86 -20.98 -7.57
CA SER A 86 -6.04 -22.35 -7.10
C SER A 86 -5.51 -22.48 -5.66
N GLY A 87 -6.41 -22.37 -4.66
CA GLY A 87 -6.14 -22.58 -3.22
C GLY A 87 -6.74 -21.50 -2.31
N GLU A 88 -7.33 -21.90 -1.17
CA GLU A 88 -8.01 -21.03 -0.20
C GLU A 88 -7.06 -20.20 0.70
N SER A 89 -5.76 -20.54 0.70
CA SER A 89 -4.75 -19.94 1.59
C SER A 89 -3.58 -19.34 0.80
N LYS A 90 -3.86 -18.61 -0.28
CA LYS A 90 -2.84 -17.93 -1.08
C LYS A 90 -3.03 -16.42 -1.05
N PRO A 91 -1.93 -15.64 -0.99
CA PRO A 91 -2.00 -14.19 -1.10
C PRO A 91 -2.33 -13.76 -2.53
N ASP A 92 -2.88 -12.56 -2.69
CA ASP A 92 -3.23 -12.02 -4.01
C ASP A 92 -1.98 -11.71 -4.85
N MET A 93 -0.90 -11.28 -4.20
CA MET A 93 0.35 -10.94 -4.88
C MET A 93 1.58 -11.19 -3.99
N VAL A 94 2.66 -11.66 -4.62
CA VAL A 94 3.99 -11.71 -4.02
C VAL A 94 4.88 -10.73 -4.76
N VAL A 95 5.45 -9.77 -4.04
CA VAL A 95 6.39 -8.78 -4.58
C VAL A 95 7.81 -9.22 -4.23
N HIS A 96 8.64 -9.38 -5.25
CA HIS A 96 10.05 -9.68 -5.13
C HIS A 96 10.82 -8.38 -4.88
N LEU A 97 11.58 -8.38 -3.79
CA LEU A 97 12.43 -7.27 -3.38
C LEU A 97 13.90 -7.65 -3.58
N PRO A 98 14.79 -6.65 -3.71
CA PRO A 98 16.20 -6.96 -3.88
C PRO A 98 16.78 -7.70 -2.66
N GLY A 99 17.80 -8.53 -2.93
CA GLY A 99 18.39 -9.43 -1.93
C GLY A 99 17.55 -10.68 -1.69
N ASP A 100 16.87 -11.18 -2.72
CA ASP A 100 16.01 -12.38 -2.71
C ASP A 100 14.91 -12.36 -1.64
N ARG A 101 14.50 -11.17 -1.20
CA ARG A 101 13.44 -10.98 -0.19
C ARG A 101 12.09 -10.89 -0.86
N VAL A 102 11.04 -11.28 -0.14
CA VAL A 102 9.67 -11.18 -0.66
C VAL A 102 8.74 -10.47 0.31
N THR A 103 7.83 -9.67 -0.23
CA THR A 103 6.72 -9.08 0.52
C THR A 103 5.42 -9.68 0.03
N ILE A 104 4.60 -10.10 0.97
CA ILE A 104 3.30 -10.68 0.70
C ILE A 104 2.24 -9.58 0.74
N VAL A 105 1.42 -9.50 -0.31
CA VAL A 105 0.36 -8.50 -0.45
C VAL A 105 -0.99 -9.19 -0.63
N ASP A 106 -1.95 -8.79 0.20
CA ASP A 106 -3.34 -9.23 0.16
C ASP A 106 -4.22 -7.98 -0.01
N ALA A 107 -4.94 -7.91 -1.13
CA ALA A 107 -5.81 -6.82 -1.50
C ALA A 107 -7.26 -7.17 -1.13
N LYS A 108 -7.82 -6.44 -0.17
CA LYS A 108 -9.24 -6.55 0.13
C LYS A 108 -9.93 -5.22 -0.08
N VAL A 109 -11.02 -5.27 -0.85
CA VAL A 109 -11.97 -4.17 -0.94
C VAL A 109 -13.00 -4.36 0.17
N PRO A 110 -13.08 -3.45 1.16
CA PRO A 110 -14.08 -3.55 2.23
C PRO A 110 -15.51 -3.50 1.69
N ASP A 111 -16.44 -3.93 2.54
CA ASP A 111 -17.87 -3.75 2.26
C ASP A 111 -18.21 -2.26 2.11
N LEU A 112 -19.05 -1.93 1.14
CA LEU A 112 -19.45 -0.57 0.80
C LEU A 112 -20.69 -0.10 1.56
N ASP A 113 -21.33 -0.96 2.35
CA ASP A 113 -22.54 -0.59 3.07
C ASP A 113 -22.33 0.57 4.04
N PHE A 114 -21.12 0.73 4.60
CA PHE A 114 -20.81 1.90 5.42
C PHE A 114 -20.87 3.21 4.62
N LEU A 115 -20.55 3.20 3.31
CA LEU A 115 -20.64 4.39 2.45
C LEU A 115 -22.08 4.92 2.38
N LYS A 116 -23.09 4.04 2.40
CA LYS A 116 -24.51 4.46 2.43
C LYS A 116 -24.88 5.13 3.74
N ALA A 117 -24.30 4.67 4.85
CA ALA A 117 -24.62 5.15 6.17
C ALA A 117 -23.88 6.44 6.54
N ILE A 118 -22.67 6.68 6.00
CA ILE A 118 -21.98 7.98 6.17
C ILE A 118 -22.58 9.10 5.31
N ASP A 119 -23.21 8.75 4.18
CA ASP A 119 -23.96 9.70 3.33
C ASP A 119 -25.29 10.12 3.98
N ALA A 120 -25.75 9.39 5.01
CA ALA A 120 -26.96 9.73 5.74
C ALA A 120 -26.71 10.96 6.64
N ALA A 121 -27.67 11.88 6.70
CA ALA A 121 -27.58 13.12 7.47
C ALA A 121 -27.61 12.93 9.01
N ASP A 122 -27.60 11.70 9.52
CA ASP A 122 -27.72 11.37 10.94
C ASP A 122 -26.33 11.10 11.55
N PRO A 123 -25.84 11.97 12.45
CA PRO A 123 -24.52 11.82 13.07
C PRO A 123 -24.35 10.52 13.87
N ALA A 124 -25.41 10.01 14.50
CA ALA A 124 -25.35 8.78 15.28
C ALA A 124 -25.15 7.56 14.36
N LYS A 125 -25.91 7.49 13.27
CA LYS A 125 -25.76 6.44 12.24
C LYS A 125 -24.41 6.49 11.55
N ARG A 126 -23.89 7.71 11.31
CA ARG A 126 -22.53 7.88 10.79
C ARG A 126 -21.50 7.27 11.72
N SER A 127 -21.56 7.57 13.01
CA SER A 127 -20.62 7.04 14.01
C SER A 127 -20.67 5.51 14.10
N GLU A 128 -21.88 4.94 14.14
CA GLU A 128 -22.09 3.49 14.16
C GLU A 128 -21.50 2.81 12.91
N ALA A 129 -21.72 3.40 11.73
CA ALA A 129 -21.21 2.87 10.48
C ALA A 129 -19.68 2.86 10.41
N LEU A 130 -19.04 3.92 10.90
CA LEU A 130 -17.58 4.02 10.97
C LEU A 130 -17.00 2.98 11.93
N ALA A 131 -17.61 2.82 13.11
CA ALA A 131 -17.21 1.80 14.08
C ALA A 131 -17.39 0.38 13.52
N ALA A 132 -18.49 0.11 12.82
CA ALA A 132 -18.74 -1.18 12.17
C ALA A 132 -17.73 -1.46 11.04
N HIS A 133 -17.38 -0.46 10.23
CA HIS A 133 -16.33 -0.57 9.21
C HIS A 133 -14.96 -0.88 9.82
N ALA A 134 -14.57 -0.14 10.87
CA ALA A 134 -13.32 -0.38 11.59
C ALA A 134 -13.27 -1.79 12.21
N SER A 135 -14.39 -2.26 12.80
CA SER A 135 -14.51 -3.62 13.35
C SER A 135 -14.30 -4.71 12.29
N ARG A 136 -14.94 -4.55 11.11
CA ARG A 136 -14.77 -5.49 9.99
C ARG A 136 -13.33 -5.54 9.48
N LEU A 137 -12.68 -4.38 9.37
CA LEU A 137 -11.28 -4.32 8.97
C LEU A 137 -10.37 -5.00 10.01
N LYS A 138 -10.64 -4.80 11.31
CA LYS A 138 -9.92 -5.51 12.38
C LYS A 138 -10.12 -7.02 12.31
N SER A 139 -11.33 -7.51 12.01
CA SER A 139 -11.56 -8.95 11.80
C SER A 139 -10.71 -9.48 10.67
N THR A 140 -10.72 -8.78 9.52
CA THR A 140 -9.89 -9.15 8.37
C THR A 140 -8.40 -9.18 8.70
N ILE A 141 -7.91 -8.20 9.46
CA ILE A 141 -6.50 -8.15 9.88
C ILE A 141 -6.15 -9.34 10.80
N LYS A 142 -7.06 -9.75 11.71
CA LYS A 142 -6.85 -10.95 12.53
C LYS A 142 -6.79 -12.20 11.65
N GLU A 143 -7.78 -12.38 10.78
CA GLU A 143 -7.83 -13.51 9.85
C GLU A 143 -6.57 -13.58 8.98
N LEU A 144 -6.07 -12.44 8.52
CA LEU A 144 -4.85 -12.36 7.71
C LEU A 144 -3.60 -12.70 8.52
N ALA A 145 -3.49 -12.19 9.75
CA ALA A 145 -2.37 -12.51 10.64
C ALA A 145 -2.34 -14.00 11.01
N GLU A 146 -3.50 -14.64 11.15
CA GLU A 146 -3.63 -16.07 11.44
C GLU A 146 -3.22 -16.98 10.28
N ARG A 147 -3.16 -16.47 9.04
CA ARG A 147 -2.69 -17.25 7.88
C ARG A 147 -1.17 -17.47 7.89
N ASP A 148 -0.42 -16.67 8.65
CA ASP A 148 1.03 -16.76 8.76
C ASP A 148 1.73 -16.94 7.39
N TYR A 149 1.41 -16.07 6.43
CA TYR A 149 2.08 -16.11 5.14
C TYR A 149 3.62 -16.05 5.24
N PRO A 150 4.24 -15.23 6.12
CA PRO A 150 5.70 -15.19 6.23
C PRO A 150 6.32 -16.57 6.52
N GLY A 151 5.67 -17.41 7.34
CA GLY A 151 6.10 -18.78 7.59
C GLY A 151 6.01 -19.72 6.36
N GLN A 152 5.25 -19.35 5.34
CA GLN A 152 5.03 -20.17 4.14
C GLN A 152 5.97 -19.83 2.97
N PHE A 153 6.65 -18.67 3.00
CA PHE A 153 7.48 -18.17 1.91
C PHE A 153 8.94 -17.97 2.35
N PRO A 154 9.93 -18.58 1.67
CA PRO A 154 11.34 -18.33 1.95
C PRO A 154 11.68 -16.84 1.78
N ASN A 155 12.50 -16.31 2.69
CA ASN A 155 12.96 -14.92 2.70
C ASN A 155 11.84 -13.85 2.71
N ALA A 156 10.64 -14.22 3.18
CA ALA A 156 9.58 -13.26 3.40
C ALA A 156 9.98 -12.23 4.46
N LEU A 157 9.54 -10.99 4.28
CA LEU A 157 9.59 -10.00 5.35
C LEU A 157 8.67 -10.44 6.50
N ASP A 158 9.02 -10.06 7.72
CA ASP A 158 8.24 -10.32 8.94
C ASP A 158 6.91 -9.56 9.00
N HIS A 159 6.40 -9.05 7.86
CA HIS A 159 5.13 -8.36 7.78
C HIS A 159 4.38 -8.69 6.48
N VAL A 160 3.06 -8.72 6.59
CA VAL A 160 2.15 -8.85 5.45
C VAL A 160 1.52 -7.50 5.14
N VAL A 161 1.37 -7.20 3.86
CA VAL A 161 0.74 -5.98 3.37
C VAL A 161 -0.75 -6.25 3.11
N HIS A 162 -1.61 -5.63 3.91
CA HIS A 162 -3.05 -5.58 3.66
C HIS A 162 -3.40 -4.32 2.85
N PHE A 163 -3.46 -4.47 1.53
CA PHE A 163 -3.70 -3.36 0.63
C PHE A 163 -5.17 -2.92 0.63
N LEU A 164 -5.40 -1.64 0.92
CA LEU A 164 -6.72 -1.00 0.78
C LEU A 164 -6.78 -0.21 -0.53
N SER A 165 -7.72 -0.57 -1.40
CA SER A 165 -7.81 -0.02 -2.77
C SER A 165 -8.17 1.48 -2.84
N ALA A 166 -8.59 2.10 -1.73
CA ALA A 166 -8.92 3.53 -1.70
C ALA A 166 -8.55 4.16 -0.35
N GLN A 167 -8.06 5.41 -0.42
CA GLN A 167 -7.71 6.18 0.77
C GLN A 167 -8.91 6.42 1.70
N SER A 168 -10.09 6.62 1.13
CA SER A 168 -11.33 6.85 1.89
C SER A 168 -11.70 5.69 2.80
N PHE A 169 -11.44 4.44 2.39
CA PHE A 169 -11.64 3.26 3.23
C PHE A 169 -10.74 3.26 4.46
N PHE A 170 -9.48 3.68 4.28
CA PHE A 170 -8.51 3.79 5.36
C PHE A 170 -8.88 4.92 6.33
N SER A 171 -9.19 6.12 5.81
CA SER A 171 -9.60 7.26 6.62
C SER A 171 -10.86 6.97 7.45
N ALA A 172 -11.88 6.37 6.84
CA ALA A 172 -13.11 5.99 7.55
C ALA A 172 -12.85 4.97 8.66
N ALA A 173 -11.93 4.02 8.45
CA ALA A 173 -11.59 3.04 9.48
C ALA A 173 -10.86 3.69 10.67
N LEU A 174 -9.99 4.67 10.41
CA LEU A 174 -9.31 5.43 11.46
C LEU A 174 -10.26 6.31 12.28
N GLU A 175 -11.28 6.88 11.66
CA GLU A 175 -12.33 7.60 12.39
C GLU A 175 -13.11 6.68 13.34
N GLY A 176 -13.38 5.44 12.92
CA GLY A 176 -14.03 4.43 13.76
C GLY A 176 -13.11 3.82 14.82
N TYR A 177 -11.80 3.79 14.58
CA TYR A 177 -10.79 3.27 15.52
C TYR A 177 -9.42 3.92 15.29
N HIS A 178 -9.07 4.89 16.13
CA HIS A 178 -7.89 5.72 15.97
C HIS A 178 -6.56 4.93 16.03
N ASP A 179 -6.51 3.89 16.87
CA ASP A 179 -5.29 3.09 17.08
C ASP A 179 -5.08 1.98 16.04
N LEU A 180 -5.83 1.99 14.92
CA LEU A 180 -5.81 0.92 13.92
C LEU A 180 -4.40 0.60 13.42
N ILE A 181 -3.61 1.62 13.09
CA ILE A 181 -2.27 1.47 12.51
C ILE A 181 -1.36 0.74 13.49
N VAL A 182 -1.29 1.22 14.73
CA VAL A 182 -0.43 0.65 15.78
C VAL A 182 -0.89 -0.76 16.12
N TRP A 183 -2.21 -0.97 16.20
CA TRP A 183 -2.80 -2.27 16.51
C TRP A 183 -2.56 -3.32 15.43
N ALA A 184 -2.54 -2.93 14.15
CA ALA A 184 -2.22 -3.80 13.03
C ALA A 184 -0.72 -4.07 12.91
N ALA A 185 0.11 -3.05 13.12
CA ALA A 185 1.57 -3.18 13.12
C ALA A 185 2.06 -4.16 14.22
N ALA A 186 1.46 -4.12 15.41
CA ALA A 186 1.72 -5.08 16.48
C ALA A 186 1.36 -6.54 16.12
N ARG A 187 0.65 -6.75 15.01
CA ARG A 187 0.29 -8.05 14.43
C ARG A 187 1.03 -8.34 13.13
N HIS A 188 2.10 -7.59 12.85
CA HIS A 188 2.88 -7.75 11.63
C HIS A 188 2.07 -7.48 10.35
N ILE A 189 1.01 -6.65 10.43
CA ILE A 189 0.19 -6.26 9.28
C ILE A 189 0.37 -4.76 9.00
N MET A 190 0.80 -4.42 7.78
CA MET A 190 0.80 -3.05 7.28
C MET A 190 -0.44 -2.81 6.43
N ILE A 191 -1.02 -1.61 6.51
CA ILE A 191 -2.27 -1.28 5.79
C ILE A 191 -2.04 -0.14 4.80
N PRO A 192 -1.22 -0.31 3.76
CA PRO A 192 -1.03 0.75 2.79
C PRO A 192 -2.24 0.90 1.88
N THR A 193 -2.39 2.12 1.43
CA THR A 193 -3.27 2.58 0.36
C THR A 193 -2.44 2.75 -0.91
N PRO A 194 -3.04 3.07 -2.08
CA PRO A 194 -2.29 3.23 -3.34
C PRO A 194 -1.04 4.10 -3.21
N THR A 195 -1.18 5.30 -2.64
CA THR A 195 -0.07 6.25 -2.50
C THR A 195 1.04 5.73 -1.59
N SER A 196 0.67 5.16 -0.45
CA SER A 196 1.65 4.66 0.53
C SER A 196 2.33 3.37 0.07
N LEU A 197 1.64 2.53 -0.71
CA LEU A 197 2.25 1.34 -1.31
C LEU A 197 3.28 1.73 -2.39
N ILE A 198 2.98 2.71 -3.25
CA ILE A 198 3.97 3.22 -4.21
C ILE A 198 5.20 3.75 -3.47
N ALA A 199 4.99 4.56 -2.43
CA ALA A 199 6.08 5.10 -1.64
C ALA A 199 6.93 4.00 -0.98
N LEU A 200 6.28 2.98 -0.40
CA LEU A 200 6.95 1.81 0.19
C LEU A 200 7.84 1.11 -0.83
N LEU A 201 7.27 0.71 -1.97
CA LEU A 201 7.98 -0.08 -2.99
C LEU A 201 9.14 0.70 -3.60
N ARG A 202 8.93 1.98 -3.91
CA ARG A 202 10.00 2.85 -4.43
C ARG A 202 11.11 3.09 -3.42
N SER A 203 10.76 3.23 -2.14
CA SER A 203 11.77 3.39 -1.08
C SER A 203 12.66 2.15 -0.97
N VAL A 204 12.06 0.97 -1.09
CA VAL A 204 12.83 -0.29 -1.13
C VAL A 204 13.78 -0.30 -2.33
N SER A 205 13.30 0.04 -3.53
CA SER A 205 14.13 0.09 -4.74
C SER A 205 15.31 1.08 -4.62
N ILE A 206 15.07 2.29 -4.09
CA ILE A 206 16.11 3.31 -3.93
C ILE A 206 17.12 2.91 -2.85
N SER A 207 16.66 2.38 -1.72
CA SER A 207 17.55 1.97 -0.61
C SER A 207 18.57 0.92 -1.04
N TRP A 208 18.23 0.13 -2.06
CA TRP A 208 19.09 -0.91 -2.60
C TRP A 208 20.06 -0.40 -3.65
N GLN A 209 19.66 0.54 -4.52
CA GLN A 209 20.59 1.20 -5.45
C GLN A 209 21.72 1.94 -4.74
N GLN A 210 21.54 2.33 -3.48
CA GLN A 210 22.58 2.99 -2.67
C GLN A 210 23.54 2.02 -1.97
N ARG A 211 23.23 0.72 -1.93
CA ARG A 211 24.07 -0.32 -1.30
C ARG A 211 24.90 -1.12 -2.30
N SER A 212 24.57 -1.03 -3.58
CA SER A 212 25.30 -1.56 -4.74
C SER A 212 26.19 -0.48 -5.35
#